data_AF-A0A814GV09-F1
#
_entry.id   AF-A0A814GV09-F1
#
_cell.length_a   1.000
_cell.length_b   1.000
_cell.length_c   1.000
_cell.angle_alpha   90.00
_cell.angle_beta   90.00
_cell.angle_gamma   90.00
#
_symmetry.space_group_name_H-M   'P 1'
#
loop_
_entity.id
_entity.type
_entity.pdbx_description
1 polymer ?
#
loop_
_entity_poly.entity_id
_entity_poly.type
_entity_poly.pdbx_seq_one_letter_code
_entity_poly.pdbx_strand_id
1 'polypeptide(L)'
;MIFFFRKFDVNIWSSFEIKGNPDMTLEGFIKEVERKYDIKPALISEGVKSVYAPWMPKASSQLKRKMDELLPHKPNITYSDLVVLPDENDMDVQLDSNVDATPPPIRYYFNS
;
A
#
# COMPACT_ATOMS: atom_id res chain seq x y z
N MET A 1 13.45 25.06 2.26
CA MET A 1 12.78 23.75 2.36
C MET A 1 13.56 22.80 1.49
N ILE A 2 14.30 21.85 2.05
CA ILE A 2 15.05 20.85 1.26
C ILE A 2 14.11 19.66 1.13
N PHE A 3 13.61 19.40 -0.07
CA PHE A 3 12.83 18.19 -0.37
C PHE A 3 13.81 17.01 -0.48
N PHE A 4 13.68 16.03 0.42
CA PHE A 4 14.44 14.79 0.37
C PHE A 4 13.70 13.82 -0.54
N PHE A 5 14.06 13.81 -1.82
CA PHE A 5 13.51 12.83 -2.75
C PHE A 5 14.13 11.46 -2.49
N ARG A 6 13.30 10.48 -2.10
CA ARG A 6 13.75 9.11 -1.88
C ARG A 6 13.70 8.33 -3.19
N LYS A 7 14.86 8.17 -3.85
CA LYS A 7 14.98 7.40 -5.09
C LYS A 7 14.98 5.90 -4.78
N PHE A 8 14.12 5.13 -5.45
CA PHE A 8 14.13 3.67 -5.42
C PHE A 8 14.55 3.12 -6.78
N ASP A 9 15.56 2.25 -6.82
CA ASP A 9 15.89 1.47 -8.02
C ASP A 9 14.92 0.29 -8.11
N VAL A 10 13.83 0.47 -8.88
CA VAL A 10 12.77 -0.53 -9.04
C VAL A 10 12.75 -1.10 -10.46
N ASN A 11 12.38 -2.36 -10.59
CA ASN A 11 12.10 -3.02 -11.86
C ASN A 11 10.85 -3.90 -11.73
N ILE A 12 10.47 -4.61 -12.79
CA ILE A 12 9.26 -5.45 -12.81
C ILE A 12 9.22 -6.58 -11.78
N TRP A 13 10.37 -6.93 -11.17
CA TRP A 13 10.51 -7.96 -10.13
C TRP A 13 10.57 -7.37 -8.72
N SER A 14 10.59 -6.04 -8.60
CA SER A 14 10.61 -5.37 -7.30
C SER A 14 9.27 -5.53 -6.60
N SER A 15 9.31 -5.66 -5.28
CA SER A 15 8.14 -5.55 -4.40
C SER A 15 8.53 -4.76 -3.16
N PHE A 16 7.62 -3.92 -2.69
CA PHE A 16 7.71 -3.32 -1.37
C PHE A 16 7.20 -4.31 -0.33
N GLU A 17 7.59 -4.13 0.93
CA GLU A 17 7.26 -5.06 2.00
C GLU A 17 6.77 -4.32 3.23
N ILE A 18 5.66 -4.75 3.79
CA ILE A 18 5.17 -4.31 5.09
C ILE A 18 4.97 -5.55 5.97
N LYS A 19 5.61 -5.54 7.13
CA LYS A 19 5.40 -6.56 8.16
C LYS A 19 4.21 -6.14 9.00
N GLY A 20 3.11 -6.85 8.82
CA GLY A 20 1.89 -6.66 9.60
C GLY A 20 1.93 -7.42 10.91
N ASN A 21 0.97 -7.08 11.76
CA ASN A 21 0.69 -7.80 13.00
C ASN A 21 -0.85 -8.04 13.09
N PRO A 22 -1.30 -8.93 14.00
CA PRO A 22 -2.72 -9.30 14.13
C PRO A 22 -3.69 -8.14 14.45
N ASP A 23 -3.18 -6.99 14.89
CA ASP A 23 -3.97 -5.82 15.25
C ASP A 23 -3.82 -4.68 14.24
N MET A 24 -3.04 -4.88 13.17
CA MET A 24 -2.84 -3.84 12.16
C MET A 24 -4.15 -3.56 11.43
N THR A 25 -4.62 -2.33 11.58
CA THR A 25 -5.77 -1.80 10.84
C THR A 25 -5.36 -1.32 9.45
N LEU A 26 -6.35 -1.11 8.58
CA LEU A 26 -6.12 -0.48 7.28
C LEU A 26 -5.52 0.93 7.42
N GLU A 27 -5.97 1.71 8.40
CA GLU A 27 -5.36 3.01 8.70
C GLU A 27 -3.89 2.87 9.11
N GLY A 28 -3.57 1.87 9.94
CA GLY A 28 -2.19 1.57 10.34
C GLY A 28 -1.32 1.19 9.15
N PHE A 29 -1.85 0.36 8.24
CA PHE A 29 -1.18 0.02 6.99
C PHE A 29 -0.91 1.25 6.13
N ILE A 30 -1.91 2.11 5.90
CA ILE A 30 -1.76 3.35 5.11
C ILE A 30 -0.66 4.24 5.70
N LYS A 31 -0.67 4.47 7.01
CA LYS A 31 0.36 5.26 7.70
C LYS A 31 1.75 4.66 7.55
N GLU A 32 1.86 3.33 7.56
CA GLU A 32 3.14 2.64 7.38
C GLU A 32 3.65 2.74 5.94
N VAL A 33 2.76 2.69 4.94
CA VAL A 33 3.09 2.94 3.53
C VAL A 33 3.63 4.36 3.36
N GLU A 34 2.91 5.36 3.87
CA GLU A 34 3.30 6.77 3.81
C GLU A 34 4.65 6.98 4.52
N ARG A 35 4.80 6.48 5.74
CA ARG A 35 6.05 6.59 6.51
C ARG A 35 7.24 5.91 5.82
N LYS A 36 7.05 4.73 5.22
CA LYS A 36 8.15 3.92 4.68
C LYS A 36 8.50 4.26 3.24
N TYR A 37 7.53 4.68 2.44
CA TYR A 37 7.69 4.85 1.01
C TYR A 37 7.35 6.25 0.52
N ASP A 38 6.86 7.13 1.39
CA ASP A 38 6.43 8.49 1.04
C ASP A 38 5.30 8.47 -0.01
N ILE A 39 4.44 7.46 0.09
CA ILE A 39 3.30 7.25 -0.80
C ILE A 39 2.03 7.42 0.00
N LYS A 40 1.22 8.40 -0.37
CA LYS A 40 -0.15 8.52 0.12
C LYS A 40 -1.11 7.73 -0.76
N PRO A 41 -1.74 6.65 -0.27
CA PRO A 41 -2.64 5.83 -1.07
C PRO A 41 -3.95 6.54 -1.42
N ALA A 42 -4.25 6.66 -2.73
CA ALA A 42 -5.57 7.03 -3.23
C ALA A 42 -6.47 5.81 -3.49
N LEU A 43 -5.87 4.67 -3.83
CA LEU A 43 -6.55 3.39 -3.98
C LEU A 43 -5.65 2.26 -3.47
N ILE A 44 -6.23 1.31 -2.76
CA ILE A 44 -5.59 0.05 -2.40
C ILE A 44 -6.44 -1.09 -2.94
N SER A 45 -5.83 -2.01 -3.68
CA SER A 45 -6.48 -3.24 -4.15
C SER A 45 -5.62 -4.47 -3.90
N GLU A 46 -6.29 -5.60 -3.76
CA GLU A 46 -5.71 -6.93 -3.83
C GLU A 46 -6.27 -7.62 -5.07
N GLY A 47 -5.42 -7.87 -6.07
CA GLY A 47 -5.88 -8.35 -7.37
C GLY A 47 -6.99 -7.45 -7.93
N VAL A 48 -8.17 -8.03 -8.20
CA VAL A 48 -9.35 -7.30 -8.71
C VAL A 48 -10.22 -6.68 -7.61
N LYS A 49 -9.94 -6.96 -6.33
CA LYS A 49 -10.73 -6.48 -5.20
C LYS A 49 -10.19 -5.15 -4.72
N SER A 50 -10.95 -4.08 -4.88
CA SER A 50 -10.65 -2.81 -4.23
C SER A 50 -10.88 -2.92 -2.72
N VAL A 51 -9.81 -2.73 -1.94
CA VAL A 51 -9.81 -2.81 -0.48
C VAL A 51 -10.21 -1.47 0.12
N TYR A 52 -9.73 -0.36 -0.46
CA TYR A 52 -9.97 0.98 0.05
C TYR A 52 -9.85 2.04 -1.04
N ALA A 53 -10.76 3.00 -1.03
CA ALA A 53 -10.57 4.31 -1.64
C ALA A 53 -11.36 5.38 -0.85
N PRO A 54 -10.89 6.63 -0.76
CA PRO A 54 -11.55 7.69 0.02
C PRO A 54 -13.01 7.97 -0.39
N TRP A 55 -13.35 7.80 -1.67
CA TRP A 55 -14.70 8.03 -2.21
C TRP A 55 -15.66 6.86 -1.97
N MET A 56 -15.18 5.73 -1.44
CA MET A 56 -16.05 4.58 -1.20
C MET A 56 -17.07 4.86 -0.09
N PRO A 57 -18.31 4.36 -0.22
CA PRO A 57 -19.25 4.40 0.88
C PRO A 57 -18.67 3.62 2.06
N LYS A 58 -18.75 4.21 3.25
CA LYS A 58 -18.21 3.64 4.50
C LYS A 58 -16.67 3.58 4.57
N ALA A 59 -15.94 4.33 3.75
CA ALA A 59 -14.47 4.41 3.78
C ALA A 59 -13.91 4.63 5.21
N SER A 60 -14.49 5.56 5.98
CA SER A 60 -14.06 5.83 7.36
C SER A 60 -14.22 4.65 8.31
N SER A 61 -15.22 3.77 8.08
CA SER A 61 -15.38 2.56 8.89
C SER A 61 -14.41 1.46 8.46
N GLN A 62 -14.07 1.38 7.17
CA GLN A 62 -13.08 0.42 6.66
C GLN A 62 -11.69 0.69 7.24
N LEU A 63 -11.32 1.96 7.43
CA LEU A 63 -10.04 2.36 8.04
C LEU A 63 -9.78 1.69 9.40
N LYS A 64 -10.82 1.47 10.19
CA LYS A 64 -10.73 0.86 11.52
C LYS A 64 -10.72 -0.66 11.50
N ARG A 65 -11.03 -1.29 10.36
CA ARG A 65 -11.02 -2.74 10.23
C ARG A 65 -9.60 -3.24 10.16
N LYS A 66 -9.40 -4.43 10.72
CA LYS A 66 -8.12 -5.12 10.66
C LYS A 66 -7.84 -5.62 9.24
N MET A 67 -6.57 -5.70 8.88
CA MET A 67 -6.13 -6.12 7.54
C MET A 67 -6.55 -7.58 7.24
N ASP A 68 -6.57 -8.45 8.25
CA ASP A 68 -7.02 -9.85 8.14
C ASP A 68 -8.51 -10.00 7.79
N GLU A 69 -9.36 -9.06 8.20
CA GLU A 69 -10.78 -9.04 7.84
C GLU A 69 -11.04 -8.46 6.44
N LEU A 70 -10.10 -7.66 5.93
CA LEU A 70 -10.21 -6.97 4.65
C LEU A 70 -9.62 -7.80 3.51
N LEU A 71 -8.59 -8.58 3.81
CA LEU A 71 -7.91 -9.45 2.86
C LEU A 71 -8.39 -10.90 3.03
N PRO A 72 -8.50 -11.68 1.95
CA PRO A 72 -8.83 -13.09 2.01
C PRO A 72 -7.73 -13.86 2.73
N HIS A 73 -7.95 -14.15 4.01
CA HIS A 73 -7.08 -15.03 4.77
C HIS A 73 -7.31 -16.49 4.34
N LYS A 74 -6.34 -17.07 3.64
CA LYS A 74 -6.32 -18.52 3.35
C LYS A 74 -5.34 -19.20 4.32
N PRO A 75 -5.66 -20.41 4.83
CA PRO A 75 -4.91 -21.04 5.92
C PRO A 75 -3.42 -21.29 5.66
N ASN A 76 -2.97 -21.26 4.40
CA ASN A 76 -1.57 -21.48 4.01
C ASN A 76 -0.92 -20.23 3.38
N ILE A 77 -1.57 -19.08 3.41
CA ILE A 77 -1.05 -17.83 2.83
C ILE A 77 -0.47 -16.96 3.94
N THR A 78 0.81 -16.63 3.84
CA THR A 78 1.54 -15.80 4.82
C THR A 78 1.60 -14.32 4.44
N TYR A 79 1.29 -13.99 3.18
CA TYR A 79 1.30 -12.62 2.68
C TYR A 79 0.24 -12.39 1.60
N SER A 80 -0.12 -11.13 1.39
CA SER A 80 -0.95 -10.68 0.28
C SER A 80 -0.25 -9.54 -0.46
N ASP A 81 -0.26 -9.58 -1.78
CA ASP A 81 0.34 -8.55 -2.62
C ASP A 81 -0.73 -7.49 -2.94
N LEU A 82 -0.48 -6.26 -2.51
CA LEU A 82 -1.38 -5.12 -2.63
C LEU A 82 -0.87 -4.15 -3.68
N VAL A 83 -1.76 -3.74 -4.59
CA VAL A 83 -1.50 -2.63 -5.50
C VAL A 83 -1.94 -1.34 -4.79
N VAL A 84 -1.02 -0.38 -4.73
CA VAL A 84 -1.26 0.94 -4.15
C VAL A 84 -1.12 1.97 -5.24
N LEU A 85 -2.19 2.68 -5.54
CA LEU A 85 -2.13 3.84 -6.42
C LEU A 85 -1.90 5.09 -5.55
N PRO A 86 -0.85 5.88 -5.84
CA PRO A 86 -0.62 7.15 -5.15
C PRO A 86 -1.72 8.17 -5.48
N ASP A 87 -1.93 9.13 -4.59
CA ASP A 87 -2.67 10.34 -4.90
C ASP A 87 -1.87 11.17 -5.91
N GLU A 88 -2.50 11.51 -7.04
CA GLU A 88 -1.89 12.28 -8.13
C GLU A 88 -1.41 13.66 -7.67
N ASN A 89 -1.96 14.18 -6.57
CA ASN A 89 -1.57 15.46 -5.98
C ASN A 89 -0.39 15.35 -5.00
N ASP A 90 0.05 14.13 -4.67
CA ASP A 90 1.10 13.84 -3.68
C ASP A 90 2.31 13.15 -4.34
N MET A 91 2.55 13.49 -5.62
CA MET A 91 3.61 12.91 -6.44
C MET A 91 4.98 13.57 -6.19
N ASP A 92 5.52 13.40 -4.99
CA ASP A 92 6.95 13.60 -4.72
C ASP A 92 7.77 12.33 -5.10
N VAL A 93 7.11 11.23 -5.43
CA VAL A 93 7.76 9.99 -5.88
C VAL A 93 8.12 10.08 -7.37
N GLN A 94 9.31 10.62 -7.67
CA GLN A 94 9.92 10.47 -9.00
C GLN A 94 10.57 9.09 -9.12
N LEU A 95 9.86 8.14 -9.73
CA LEU A 95 10.49 6.93 -10.26
C LEU A 95 11.27 7.29 -11.53
N ASP A 96 12.42 6.65 -11.73
CA ASP A 96 13.29 6.86 -12.88
C ASP A 96 12.50 6.75 -14.20
N SER A 97 12.53 7.82 -14.98
CA SER A 97 11.52 8.24 -15.95
C SER A 97 11.62 7.51 -17.29
N ASN A 98 11.26 6.23 -17.33
CA ASN A 98 10.99 5.51 -18.60
C ASN A 98 9.78 4.56 -18.56
N VAL A 99 9.06 4.49 -17.44
CA VAL A 99 7.81 3.74 -17.30
C VAL A 99 6.87 4.61 -16.50
N ASP A 100 5.63 4.77 -16.97
CA ASP A 100 4.56 5.43 -16.22
C ASP A 100 4.55 4.87 -14.78
N ALA A 101 4.90 5.74 -13.84
CA ALA A 101 5.58 5.40 -12.59
C ALA A 101 4.61 4.87 -11.52
N THR A 102 4.03 3.69 -11.75
CA THR A 102 3.29 3.00 -10.70
C THR A 102 4.29 2.37 -9.72
N PRO A 103 4.17 2.58 -8.40
CA PRO A 103 5.05 1.93 -7.44
C PRO A 103 4.93 0.40 -7.53
N PRO A 104 5.99 -0.35 -7.18
CA PRO A 104 5.91 -1.79 -7.05
C PRO A 104 4.78 -2.22 -6.10
N PRO A 105 4.22 -3.42 -6.28
CA PRO A 105 3.23 -3.95 -5.35
C PRO A 105 3.82 -4.06 -3.94
N ILE A 106 2.97 -3.84 -2.94
CA ILE A 106 3.31 -3.95 -1.52
C ILE A 106 2.91 -5.32 -1.02
N ARG A 107 3.90 -6.16 -0.70
CA ARG A 107 3.72 -7.43 -0.01
C ARG A 107 3.47 -7.20 1.46
N TYR A 108 2.22 -7.42 1.88
CA TYR A 108 1.80 -7.36 3.27
C TYR A 108 1.87 -8.74 3.91
N TYR A 109 2.67 -8.90 4.96
CA TYR A 109 2.79 -10.15 5.72
C TYR A 109 1.87 -10.11 6.94
N PHE A 110 1.01 -11.12 7.13
CA PHE A 110 -0.05 -11.09 8.16
C PHE A 110 0.48 -11.21 9.60
N ASN A 111 1.55 -11.99 9.82
CA ASN A 111 2.08 -12.33 11.15
C ASN A 111 3.62 -12.30 11.14
N SER A 112 4.25 -11.13 11.04
CA SER A 112 5.72 -11.00 10.99
C SER A 112 6.28 -10.08 12.06
#